data_AF-A0AAW6N681-F1
#
_entry.id   AF-A0AAW6N681-F1
#
_cell.length_a   1.000
_cell.length_b   1.000
_cell.length_c   1.000
_cell.angle_alpha   90.00
_cell.angle_beta   90.00
_cell.angle_gamma   90.00
#
_symmetry.space_group_name_H-M   'P 1'
#
loop_
_entity.id
_entity.type
_entity.pdbx_description
1 polymer ?
#
loop_
_entity_poly.entity_id
_entity_poly.type
_entity_poly.pdbx_seq_one_letter_code
_entity_poly.pdbx_strand_id
1 'polypeptide(L)'
;MFSPSHGATPVQPDTPHPLPATEKQLAYAKTLAAKTKQPLPENLDRAALSKWIDAHKAPAPQGRFSDYPSSKQVGFAERIARLKRSEVPPECFRDRTLMSRWIDSNKPR
;
A
#
# COMPACT_ATOMS: atom_id res chain seq x y z
N MET A 1 37.20 17.52 50.06
CA MET A 1 37.63 16.58 49.00
C MET A 1 36.40 16.22 48.18
N PHE A 2 36.23 16.84 47.01
CA PHE A 2 35.11 16.56 46.12
C PHE A 2 35.59 15.57 45.05
N SER A 3 35.04 14.36 45.06
CA SER A 3 35.28 13.36 44.01
C SER A 3 34.32 13.60 42.85
N PRO A 4 34.80 13.77 41.60
CA PRO A 4 33.94 13.74 40.42
C PRO A 4 34.06 12.36 39.77
N SER A 5 33.05 11.52 39.90
CA SER A 5 33.01 10.24 39.18
C SER A 5 31.57 9.81 38.93
N HIS A 6 31.06 10.08 37.73
CA HIS A 6 30.85 9.07 36.69
C HIS A 6 30.05 9.69 35.55
N GLY A 7 30.60 9.53 34.34
CA GLY A 7 30.12 10.13 33.11
C GLY A 7 28.72 9.66 32.70
N ALA A 8 28.04 10.54 31.99
CA ALA A 8 26.83 10.24 31.25
C ALA A 8 27.10 9.08 30.29
N THR A 9 26.46 7.94 30.53
CA THR A 9 26.35 6.86 29.54
C THR A 9 25.59 7.38 28.32
N PRO A 10 26.11 7.22 27.09
CA PRO A 10 25.39 7.57 25.89
C PRO A 10 24.18 6.63 25.75
N VAL A 11 23.00 7.22 25.66
CA VAL A 11 21.75 6.51 25.37
C VAL A 11 21.92 5.86 24.00
N GLN A 12 21.99 4.53 23.97
CA GLN A 12 22.09 3.78 22.72
C GLN A 12 20.83 4.04 21.88
N PRO A 13 20.94 4.17 20.55
CA PRO A 13 19.77 4.33 19.69
C PRO A 13 18.92 3.06 19.78
N ASP A 14 17.67 3.22 20.19
CA ASP A 14 16.61 2.22 20.16
C ASP A 14 16.61 1.50 18.80
N THR A 15 17.19 0.29 18.76
CA THR A 15 17.12 -0.57 17.59
C THR A 15 15.65 -0.90 17.35
N PRO A 16 15.06 -0.56 16.19
CA PRO A 16 13.65 -0.84 15.95
C PRO A 16 13.40 -2.33 16.11
N HIS A 17 12.71 -2.74 17.17
CA HIS A 17 12.28 -4.12 17.33
C HIS A 17 11.44 -4.49 16.10
N PRO A 18 11.81 -5.53 15.34
CA PRO A 18 11.05 -5.88 14.16
C PRO A 18 9.65 -6.29 14.56
N LEU A 19 8.67 -5.46 14.19
CA LEU A 19 7.28 -5.75 14.49
C LEU A 19 6.85 -7.00 13.72
N PRO A 20 6.06 -7.89 14.34
CA PRO A 20 5.55 -9.07 13.66
C PRO A 20 4.69 -8.64 12.46
N ALA A 21 4.75 -9.44 11.39
CA ALA A 21 3.90 -9.27 10.23
C ALA A 21 2.42 -9.24 10.64
N THR A 22 1.68 -8.23 10.17
CA THR A 22 0.26 -8.12 10.49
C THR A 22 -0.53 -9.20 9.77
N GLU A 23 -1.59 -9.72 10.38
CA GLU A 23 -2.47 -10.75 9.79
C GLU A 23 -2.95 -10.39 8.37
N LYS A 24 -3.29 -9.12 8.14
CA LYS A 24 -3.67 -8.61 6.80
C LYS A 24 -2.56 -8.79 5.76
N GLN A 25 -1.30 -8.56 6.15
CA GLN A 25 -0.16 -8.72 5.24
C GLN A 25 0.08 -10.21 4.95
N LEU A 26 -0.05 -11.07 5.96
CA LEU A 26 0.07 -12.53 5.79
C LEU A 26 -1.04 -13.07 4.86
N ALA A 27 -2.28 -12.65 5.06
CA ALA A 27 -3.40 -13.06 4.20
C ALA A 27 -3.19 -12.59 2.73
N TYR A 28 -2.73 -11.35 2.55
CA TYR A 28 -2.41 -10.83 1.23
C TYR A 28 -1.23 -11.58 0.58
N ALA A 29 -0.17 -11.83 1.33
CA ALA A 29 1.00 -12.55 0.85
C ALA A 29 0.69 -14.01 0.50
N LYS A 30 -0.15 -14.70 1.28
CA LYS A 30 -0.68 -16.05 0.95
C LYS A 30 -1.45 -16.05 -0.36
N THR A 31 -2.31 -15.06 -0.56
CA THR A 31 -3.07 -14.92 -1.82
C THR A 31 -2.14 -14.67 -3.00
N LEU A 32 -1.10 -13.87 -2.80
CA LEU A 32 -0.10 -13.55 -3.82
C LEU A 32 0.74 -14.79 -4.17
N ALA A 33 1.24 -15.51 -3.16
CA ALA A 33 1.96 -16.77 -3.29
C ALA A 33 1.16 -17.82 -4.08
N ALA A 34 -0.13 -17.97 -3.78
CA ALA A 34 -1.03 -18.87 -4.50
C ALA A 34 -1.19 -18.48 -5.98
N LYS A 35 -1.22 -17.17 -6.28
CA LYS A 35 -1.33 -16.66 -7.66
C LYS A 35 -0.04 -16.78 -8.45
N THR A 36 1.11 -16.54 -7.83
CA THR A 36 2.42 -16.59 -8.48
C THR A 36 3.06 -17.97 -8.43
N LYS A 37 2.43 -18.95 -7.75
CA LYS A 37 2.94 -20.30 -7.47
C LYS A 37 4.33 -20.28 -6.81
N GLN A 38 4.58 -19.31 -5.95
CA GLN A 38 5.83 -19.21 -5.20
C GLN A 38 5.62 -19.49 -3.72
N PRO A 39 6.60 -20.11 -3.05
CA PRO A 39 6.50 -20.38 -1.62
C PRO A 39 6.51 -19.07 -0.84
N LEU A 40 5.58 -18.93 0.11
CA LEU A 40 5.58 -17.83 1.06
C LEU A 40 6.68 -18.09 2.10
N PRO A 41 7.63 -17.16 2.34
CA PRO A 41 8.65 -17.37 3.36
C PRO A 41 8.03 -17.34 4.75
N GLU A 42 8.40 -18.29 5.59
CA GLU A 42 7.99 -18.36 7.00
C GLU A 42 8.89 -17.45 7.85
N ASN A 43 8.32 -16.84 8.89
CA ASN A 43 9.05 -15.95 9.84
C ASN A 43 9.62 -14.66 9.24
N LEU A 44 8.83 -13.94 8.42
CA LEU A 44 9.20 -12.60 7.99
C LEU A 44 8.69 -11.53 8.95
N ASP A 45 9.58 -10.60 9.30
CA ASP A 45 9.21 -9.34 9.95
C ASP A 45 8.32 -8.49 9.04
N ARG A 46 7.55 -7.57 9.61
CA ARG A 46 6.64 -6.69 8.86
C ARG A 46 7.29 -6.00 7.67
N ALA A 47 8.54 -5.52 7.83
CA ALA A 47 9.28 -4.85 6.77
C ALA A 47 9.71 -5.83 5.65
N ALA A 48 10.21 -7.01 6.03
CA ALA A 48 10.63 -8.04 5.11
C ALA A 48 9.44 -8.61 4.31
N LEU A 49 8.29 -8.83 4.97
CA LEU A 49 7.06 -9.25 4.31
C LEU A 49 6.53 -8.19 3.35
N SER A 50 6.59 -6.91 3.72
CA SER A 50 6.23 -5.82 2.80
C SER A 50 7.12 -5.81 1.56
N LYS A 51 8.45 -5.91 1.73
CA LYS A 51 9.40 -5.94 0.62
C LYS A 51 9.17 -7.16 -0.29
N TRP A 52 8.89 -8.32 0.30
CA TRP A 52 8.54 -9.52 -0.47
C TRP A 52 7.24 -9.31 -1.25
N ILE A 53 6.21 -8.76 -0.61
CA ILE A 53 4.94 -8.42 -1.26
C ILE A 53 5.19 -7.47 -2.45
N ASP A 54 6.00 -6.43 -2.27
CA ASP A 54 6.25 -5.43 -3.32
C ASP A 54 7.05 -6.01 -4.49
N ALA A 55 7.98 -6.92 -4.23
CA ALA A 55 8.73 -7.63 -5.28
C ALA A 55 7.86 -8.62 -6.08
N HIS A 56 6.83 -9.20 -5.44
CA HIS A 56 5.97 -10.23 -6.03
C HIS A 56 4.61 -9.72 -6.49
N LYS A 57 4.30 -8.44 -6.25
CA LYS A 57 3.13 -7.79 -6.84
C LYS A 57 3.30 -7.82 -8.36
N ALA A 58 2.18 -8.04 -9.05
CA ALA A 58 2.16 -7.85 -10.49
C ALA A 58 2.73 -6.45 -10.80
N PRO A 59 3.67 -6.35 -11.75
CA PRO A 59 4.22 -5.06 -12.11
C PRO A 59 3.07 -4.11 -12.44
N ALA A 60 3.21 -2.84 -12.04
CA ALA A 60 2.27 -1.83 -12.48
C ALA A 60 2.14 -1.94 -14.01
N PRO A 61 0.94 -1.84 -14.59
CA PRO A 61 0.78 -1.95 -16.03
C PRO A 61 1.71 -0.93 -16.69
N GLN A 62 2.74 -1.41 -17.37
CA GLN A 62 3.68 -0.58 -18.13
C GLN A 62 3.22 -0.56 -19.58
N GLY A 63 3.05 0.63 -20.16
CA GLY A 63 2.63 0.80 -21.56
C GLY A 63 1.64 1.95 -21.76
N ARG A 64 1.08 2.03 -22.97
CA ARG A 64 0.22 3.13 -23.44
C ARG A 64 -1.05 3.38 -22.59
N PHE A 65 -1.44 2.41 -21.78
CA PHE A 65 -2.62 2.47 -20.91
C PHE A 65 -2.27 2.60 -19.42
N SER A 66 -0.99 2.79 -19.07
CA SER A 66 -0.53 2.94 -17.68
C SER A 66 -1.15 4.16 -17.00
N ASP A 67 -1.36 5.23 -17.76
CA ASP A 67 -2.02 6.45 -17.30
C ASP A 67 -3.55 6.30 -17.18
N TYR A 68 -4.16 5.27 -17.76
CA TYR A 68 -5.61 5.10 -17.72
C TYR A 68 -6.06 4.51 -16.37
N PRO A 69 -7.22 4.91 -15.84
CA PRO A 69 -7.78 4.31 -14.64
C PRO A 69 -8.06 2.82 -14.85
N SER A 70 -7.87 2.03 -13.80
CA SER A 70 -8.24 0.62 -13.83
C SER A 70 -9.76 0.44 -13.96
N SER A 71 -10.22 -0.66 -14.56
CA SER A 71 -11.65 -1.02 -14.64
C SER A 71 -12.33 -0.98 -13.26
N LYS A 72 -11.62 -1.38 -12.20
CA LYS A 72 -12.11 -1.28 -10.82
C LYS A 72 -12.34 0.17 -10.36
N GLN A 73 -11.45 1.09 -10.72
CA GLN A 73 -11.63 2.51 -10.43
C GLN A 73 -12.81 3.08 -11.21
N VAL A 74 -12.93 2.77 -12.50
CA VAL A 74 -14.06 3.20 -13.34
C VAL A 74 -15.39 2.72 -12.74
N GLY A 75 -15.54 1.43 -12.45
CA GLY A 75 -16.79 0.90 -11.87
C GLY A 75 -17.12 1.49 -10.49
N PHE A 76 -16.11 1.82 -9.68
CA PHE A 76 -16.34 2.51 -8.41
C PHE A 76 -16.77 3.96 -8.63
N ALA A 77 -16.15 4.67 -9.57
CA ALA A 77 -16.53 6.03 -9.92
C ALA A 77 -17.95 6.10 -10.49
N GLU A 78 -18.31 5.19 -11.39
CA GLU A 78 -19.66 5.04 -11.94
C GLU A 78 -20.70 4.78 -10.86
N ARG A 79 -20.39 3.93 -9.88
CA ARG A 79 -21.29 3.70 -8.73
C ARG A 79 -21.51 4.97 -7.92
N ILE A 80 -20.44 5.74 -7.66
CA ILE A 80 -20.54 7.03 -6.96
C ILE A 80 -21.37 8.02 -7.78
N ALA A 81 -21.08 8.17 -9.08
CA ALA A 81 -21.79 9.01 -10.02
C ALA A 81 -23.30 8.72 -10.02
N ARG A 82 -23.67 7.43 -10.13
CA ARG A 82 -25.06 6.98 -10.05
C ARG A 82 -25.72 7.33 -8.72
N LEU A 83 -25.04 7.12 -7.59
CA LEU A 83 -25.57 7.44 -6.26
C LEU A 83 -25.77 8.95 -6.08
N LYS A 84 -24.84 9.78 -6.59
CA LYS A 84 -24.89 11.24 -6.48
C LYS A 84 -25.69 11.91 -7.59
N ARG A 85 -26.22 11.14 -8.54
CA ARG A 85 -26.89 11.64 -9.76
C ARG A 85 -26.02 12.66 -10.51
N SER A 86 -24.72 12.39 -10.55
CA SER A 86 -23.73 13.18 -11.27
C SER A 86 -23.02 12.30 -12.31
N GLU A 87 -22.22 12.91 -13.18
CA GLU A 87 -21.39 12.18 -14.14
C GLU A 87 -19.91 12.23 -13.75
N VAL A 88 -19.14 11.24 -14.20
CA VAL A 88 -17.68 11.25 -14.07
C VAL A 88 -17.12 12.09 -15.22
N PRO A 89 -16.29 13.12 -14.97
CA PRO A 89 -15.72 13.93 -16.03
C PRO A 89 -14.86 13.11 -17.01
N PRO A 90 -14.94 13.35 -18.34
CA PRO A 90 -14.22 12.58 -19.37
C PRO A 90 -12.70 12.50 -19.16
N GLU A 91 -12.09 13.55 -18.62
CA GLU A 91 -10.67 13.64 -18.29
C GLU A 91 -10.23 12.59 -17.26
N CYS A 92 -11.12 12.18 -16.36
CA CYS A 92 -10.83 11.13 -15.39
C CYS A 92 -10.59 9.78 -16.08
N PHE A 93 -11.18 9.53 -17.24
CA PHE A 93 -11.01 8.27 -17.98
C PHE A 93 -9.66 8.18 -18.71
N ARG A 94 -8.89 9.27 -18.78
CA ARG A 94 -7.57 9.32 -19.41
C ARG A 94 -6.43 9.36 -18.41
N ASP A 95 -6.73 9.72 -17.16
CA ASP A 95 -5.76 9.85 -16.08
C ASP A 95 -6.26 9.18 -14.79
N ARG A 96 -5.57 8.11 -14.40
CA ARG A 96 -5.80 7.32 -13.19
C ARG A 96 -5.74 8.17 -11.91
N THR A 97 -4.87 9.17 -11.88
CA THR A 97 -4.69 10.08 -10.74
C THR A 97 -5.88 11.03 -10.64
N LEU A 98 -6.33 11.61 -11.75
CA LEU A 98 -7.56 12.41 -11.77
C LEU A 98 -8.77 11.58 -11.35
N MET A 99 -8.90 10.35 -11.86
CA MET A 99 -9.95 9.42 -11.42
C MET A 99 -9.89 9.16 -9.91
N SER A 100 -8.71 8.90 -9.35
CA SER A 100 -8.57 8.67 -7.91
C SER A 100 -9.00 9.89 -7.11
N ARG A 101 -8.53 11.09 -7.48
CA ARG A 101 -8.90 12.34 -6.79
C ARG A 101 -10.40 12.61 -6.87
N TRP A 102 -11.02 12.35 -8.02
CA TRP A 102 -12.46 12.49 -8.18
C TRP A 102 -13.23 11.51 -7.29
N ILE A 103 -12.81 10.23 -7.26
CA ILE A 103 -13.38 9.20 -6.39
C ILE A 103 -13.29 9.62 -4.93
N ASP A 104 -12.09 10.03 -4.46
CA ASP A 104 -11.86 10.38 -3.07
C ASP A 104 -12.70 11.61 -2.65
N SER A 105 -12.87 12.56 -3.55
CA SER A 105 -13.71 13.76 -3.33
C SER A 105 -15.21 13.46 -3.31
N ASN A 106 -15.65 12.38 -3.96
CA ASN A 106 -17.06 12.03 -4.10
C ASN A 106 -17.47 10.79 -3.31
N LYS A 107 -16.56 10.20 -2.54
CA LYS A 107 -16.82 9.00 -1.76
C LYS A 107 -17.97 9.25 -0.77
N PRO A 108 -19.01 8.40 -0.74
CA PRO A 108 -20.10 8.55 0.21
C PRO A 108 -19.55 8.42 1.64
N ARG A 109 -19.92 9.38 2.50
CA ARG A 109 -19.61 9.37 3.93
C ARG A 109 -20.64 8.53 4.69
#